data_AF-A0A2V9ULQ8-F1
#
_entry.id   AF-A0A2V9ULQ8-F1
#
_cell.length_a   1.000
_cell.length_b   1.000
_cell.length_c   1.000
_cell.angle_alpha   90.00
_cell.angle_beta   90.00
_cell.angle_gamma   90.00
#
_symmetry.space_group_name_H-M   'P 1'
#
loop_
_entity.id
_entity.type
_entity.pdbx_description
1 polymer ?
#
loop_
_entity_poly.entity_id
_entity_poly.type
_entity_poly.pdbx_seq_one_letter_code
_entity_poly.pdbx_strand_id
1 'polypeptide(L)'
;MFCRVVVLLGLLPLAGCIAHAPGSGDGGQKVVVAVSPTPQSVAVGAKQQFTASLTGTNNQSVTWTLVLGPSSNSPATTSELGSIDSTGMYTAPSTVPACPAGVTPCEIQVEVVATSKADSTSSGQALANVHIVIAVSPTTHTMGQGANLQFTATVTGTPGAPYQSVNWQAVCTACDSGQGGGSFDPNNFGLYIAAPFQQNTSTPQTVTISATSAFDPTQVASAPVTVDQTDPLGTASPSTSSVAAFTCPTFADGLSGATCYKVNTTCDQIADYSAYLKVNTPSGSPKGTVIFGTGSGGSTLYDDSPEFFYTDGNGVKTNGGQAVVQGILDAGYTTVQVSFGAPFDNTSAVANGWLQGPGGVRRLACRYATVAEWIYENIHISSTTTPFCATGNSGGSGAIGYALSEYGLNTKFKMVELTSGPVMTRLDAGCSPHGNFNYNGTTACPSPPTDLGFSPGSGGTASIIDTAYQSVGATTPTLCSDGVNAVNPNNFLRFESDSIDFSPSKSPALPISGTRISVLFGRNDTSNAVPQGEWWWKSVSPPPAQACVQDAPHAIPAATSGDGVTHIVSDITNTTTGCVLP
;
A
#
# COMPACT_ATOMS: atom_id res chain seq x y z
N MET A 1 -5.53 -22.29 20.18
CA MET A 1 -5.17 -23.13 21.35
C MET A 1 -4.63 -24.45 20.83
N PHE A 2 -3.34 -24.53 20.51
CA PHE A 2 -2.70 -25.76 20.03
C PHE A 2 -1.94 -26.40 21.18
N CYS A 3 -2.39 -27.60 21.56
CA CYS A 3 -1.83 -28.43 22.60
C CYS A 3 -0.39 -28.82 22.22
N ARG A 4 0.61 -28.25 22.92
CA ARG A 4 1.99 -28.72 22.84
C ARG A 4 2.10 -30.04 23.59
N VAL A 5 1.96 -31.14 22.87
CA VAL A 5 2.35 -32.46 23.38
C VAL A 5 3.88 -32.51 23.36
N VAL A 6 4.49 -32.25 24.52
CA VAL A 6 5.91 -32.54 24.75
C VAL A 6 6.02 -34.04 24.97
N VAL A 7 6.35 -34.79 23.92
CA VAL A 7 6.76 -36.19 24.05
C VAL A 7 8.26 -36.19 24.37
N LEU A 8 8.61 -36.40 25.64
CA LEU A 8 9.97 -36.80 26.03
C LEU A 8 10.19 -38.25 25.56
N LEU A 9 10.77 -38.43 24.37
CA LEU A 9 11.27 -39.73 23.91
C LEU A 9 12.72 -39.88 24.35
N GLY A 10 12.94 -40.76 25.32
CA GLY A 10 14.28 -41.14 25.77
C GLY A 10 15.09 -41.76 24.63
N LEU A 11 16.32 -41.27 24.46
CA LEU A 11 17.31 -41.81 23.55
C LEU A 11 17.66 -43.26 23.95
N LEU A 12 17.22 -44.22 23.14
CA LEU A 12 17.73 -45.59 23.11
C LEU A 12 18.60 -45.76 21.86
N PRO A 13 19.90 -46.05 21.98
CA PRO A 13 20.70 -46.42 20.81
C PRO A 13 20.36 -47.87 20.43
N LEU A 14 19.75 -48.06 19.24
CA LEU A 14 19.65 -49.38 18.62
C LEU A 14 21.05 -49.81 18.14
N ALA A 15 21.72 -50.65 18.92
CA ALA A 15 22.87 -51.42 18.47
C ALA A 15 22.36 -52.75 17.88
N GLY A 16 22.50 -52.94 16.57
CA GLY A 16 22.24 -54.22 15.91
C GLY A 16 23.27 -55.27 16.31
N CYS A 17 22.81 -56.41 16.82
CA CYS A 17 23.65 -57.56 17.15
C CYS A 17 23.83 -58.47 15.93
N ILE A 18 25.08 -58.71 15.50
CA ILE A 18 25.46 -59.89 14.72
C ILE A 18 26.45 -60.67 15.59
N ALA A 19 26.06 -61.86 16.04
CA ALA A 19 26.88 -62.73 16.87
C ALA A 19 27.95 -63.43 16.01
N HIS A 20 29.22 -63.31 16.39
CA HIS A 20 30.31 -64.22 16.01
C HIS A 20 31.16 -64.54 17.25
N ALA A 21 31.55 -65.81 17.37
CA ALA A 21 32.13 -66.48 18.54
C ALA A 21 33.47 -65.90 19.05
N PRO A 22 33.87 -66.16 20.33
CA PRO A 22 35.03 -65.51 20.94
C PRO A 22 36.34 -66.18 20.53
N GLY A 23 37.13 -65.49 19.70
CA GLY A 23 38.56 -65.70 19.58
C GLY A 23 39.31 -64.80 20.56
N SER A 24 40.05 -65.39 21.49
CA SER A 24 40.95 -64.69 22.40
C SER A 24 42.05 -63.99 21.60
N GLY A 25 41.97 -62.66 21.50
CA GLY A 25 42.97 -61.80 20.87
C GLY A 25 42.86 -60.39 21.41
N ASP A 26 43.91 -59.98 22.11
CA ASP A 26 44.33 -58.62 22.49
C ASP A 26 43.29 -57.65 23.09
N GLY A 27 43.53 -57.21 24.33
CA GLY A 27 42.73 -56.23 25.06
C GLY A 27 42.88 -54.79 24.54
N GLY A 28 42.82 -54.59 23.22
CA GLY A 28 42.72 -53.27 22.61
C GLY A 28 41.37 -52.66 22.95
N GLN A 29 41.36 -51.54 23.68
CA GLN A 29 40.12 -50.79 23.92
C GLN A 29 39.47 -50.44 22.57
N LYS A 30 38.22 -50.88 22.36
CA LYS A 30 37.45 -50.57 21.17
C LYS A 30 37.27 -49.05 21.07
N VAL A 31 37.75 -48.45 19.98
CA VAL A 31 37.55 -47.02 19.71
C VAL A 31 36.09 -46.78 19.38
N VAL A 32 35.48 -45.77 20.01
CA VAL A 32 34.11 -45.34 19.71
C VAL A 32 34.14 -43.86 19.40
N VAL A 33 33.53 -43.48 18.28
CA VAL A 33 33.44 -42.10 17.79
C VAL A 33 31.98 -41.65 17.80
N ALA A 34 31.69 -40.50 18.39
CA ALA A 34 30.37 -39.87 18.32
C ALA A 34 30.52 -38.43 17.82
N VAL A 35 29.60 -38.00 16.94
CA VAL A 35 29.60 -36.66 16.33
C VAL A 35 28.35 -35.89 16.76
N SER A 36 28.50 -34.62 17.13
CA SER A 36 27.39 -33.74 17.52
C SER A 36 27.59 -32.32 16.98
N PRO A 37 26.51 -31.53 16.78
CA PRO A 37 25.09 -31.88 16.98
C PRO A 37 24.53 -32.79 15.88
N THR A 38 23.49 -33.59 16.17
CA THR A 38 22.75 -34.38 15.16
C THR A 38 21.31 -34.65 15.62
N PRO A 39 20.27 -34.39 14.80
CA PRO A 39 20.32 -33.68 13.51
C PRO A 39 20.48 -32.17 13.71
N GLN A 40 20.99 -31.47 12.69
CA GLN A 40 21.12 -30.01 12.66
C GLN A 40 20.54 -29.41 11.38
N SER A 41 19.76 -28.34 11.50
CA SER A 41 19.28 -27.58 10.33
C SER A 41 20.27 -26.47 9.98
N VAL A 42 20.72 -26.40 8.72
CA VAL A 42 21.75 -25.46 8.26
C VAL A 42 21.26 -24.76 7.00
N ALA A 43 21.14 -23.43 7.03
CA ALA A 43 20.78 -22.66 5.85
C ALA A 43 21.91 -22.72 4.80
N VAL A 44 21.57 -22.62 3.52
CA VAL A 44 22.56 -22.45 2.44
C VAL A 44 23.61 -21.37 2.77
N GLY A 45 24.87 -21.67 2.49
CA GLY A 45 26.02 -20.78 2.77
C GLY A 45 26.36 -20.57 4.25
N ALA A 46 25.54 -21.06 5.20
CA ALA A 46 25.83 -20.94 6.63
C ALA A 46 26.93 -21.91 7.08
N LYS A 47 27.54 -21.60 8.21
CA LYS A 47 28.54 -22.46 8.86
C LYS A 47 27.98 -23.13 10.11
N GLN A 48 28.38 -24.38 10.35
CA GLN A 48 28.02 -25.16 11.51
C GLN A 48 29.23 -25.92 12.05
N GLN A 49 29.51 -25.75 13.33
CA GLN A 49 30.54 -26.54 14.01
C GLN A 49 30.01 -27.94 14.34
N PHE A 50 30.73 -28.98 13.93
CA PHE A 50 30.57 -30.34 14.40
C PHE A 50 31.75 -30.73 15.28
N THR A 51 31.49 -31.51 16.32
CA THR A 51 32.51 -31.98 17.25
C THR A 51 32.51 -33.50 17.29
N ALA A 52 33.69 -34.11 17.25
CA ALA A 52 33.87 -35.53 17.42
C ALA A 52 34.39 -35.82 18.83
N SER A 53 33.78 -36.78 19.51
CA SER A 53 34.24 -37.31 20.79
C SER A 53 34.70 -38.75 20.61
N LEU A 54 35.91 -39.03 21.11
CA LEU A 54 36.55 -40.33 20.97
C LEU A 54 36.76 -40.93 22.36
N THR A 55 36.37 -42.20 22.50
CA THR A 55 36.66 -43.02 23.69
C THR A 55 37.41 -44.27 23.28
N GLY A 56 38.16 -44.87 24.21
CA GLY A 56 38.99 -46.05 23.93
C GLY A 56 40.32 -45.77 23.23
N THR A 57 40.71 -44.50 23.11
CA THR A 57 42.03 -44.07 22.60
C THR A 57 42.47 -42.78 23.28
N ASN A 58 43.79 -42.50 23.30
CA ASN A 58 44.35 -41.21 23.72
C ASN A 58 44.53 -40.23 22.53
N ASN A 59 44.48 -40.73 21.30
CA ASN A 59 44.57 -39.88 20.11
C ASN A 59 43.17 -39.42 19.70
N GLN A 60 42.86 -38.17 20.05
CA GLN A 60 41.55 -37.55 19.80
C GLN A 60 41.40 -36.95 18.39
N SER A 61 42.33 -37.22 17.48
CA SER A 61 42.31 -36.66 16.12
C SER A 61 41.39 -37.46 15.19
N VAL A 62 40.65 -36.76 14.34
CA VAL A 62 39.78 -37.36 13.31
C VAL A 62 40.09 -36.82 11.92
N THR A 63 39.61 -37.55 10.91
CA THR A 63 39.46 -37.07 9.54
C THR A 63 37.97 -36.83 9.28
N TRP A 64 37.63 -35.65 8.76
CA TRP A 64 36.25 -35.27 8.44
C TRP A 64 35.97 -35.51 6.96
N THR A 65 34.81 -36.08 6.65
CA THR A 65 34.31 -36.24 5.28
C THR A 65 32.81 -35.96 5.22
N LEU A 66 32.31 -35.54 4.05
CA LEU A 66 30.90 -35.34 3.79
C LEU A 66 30.40 -36.42 2.81
N VAL A 67 29.26 -37.02 3.11
CA VAL A 67 28.56 -37.94 2.20
C VAL A 67 27.07 -37.59 2.16
N LEU A 68 26.37 -38.09 1.14
CA LEU A 68 24.92 -37.96 1.08
C LEU A 68 24.28 -38.74 2.22
N GLY A 69 23.40 -38.06 2.97
CA GLY A 69 22.59 -38.71 3.98
C GLY A 69 21.50 -39.59 3.37
N PRO A 70 21.03 -40.59 4.12
CA PRO A 70 20.10 -41.61 3.62
C PRO A 70 18.72 -41.08 3.23
N SER A 71 18.34 -39.91 3.74
CA SER A 71 17.05 -39.26 3.43
C SER A 71 17.15 -38.25 2.28
N SER A 72 18.34 -38.02 1.72
CA SER A 72 18.52 -37.08 0.61
C SER A 72 17.82 -37.61 -0.64
N ASN A 73 16.98 -36.78 -1.27
CA ASN A 73 16.28 -37.09 -2.51
C ASN A 73 16.82 -36.28 -3.72
N SER A 74 17.90 -35.53 -3.49
CA SER A 74 18.58 -34.70 -4.47
C SER A 74 19.65 -35.50 -5.25
N PRO A 75 19.87 -35.22 -6.55
CA PRO A 75 20.95 -35.83 -7.34
C PRO A 75 22.35 -35.27 -7.02
N ALA A 76 22.52 -34.59 -5.88
CA ALA A 76 23.74 -33.92 -5.48
C ALA A 76 24.93 -34.89 -5.40
N THR A 77 26.06 -34.49 -5.93
CA THR A 77 27.36 -35.16 -5.78
C THR A 77 28.05 -34.73 -4.49
N THR A 78 29.08 -35.44 -4.07
CA THR A 78 29.85 -35.08 -2.86
C THR A 78 30.48 -33.67 -2.93
N SER A 79 30.80 -33.19 -4.13
CA SER A 79 31.29 -31.82 -4.36
C SER A 79 30.22 -30.74 -4.14
N GLU A 80 28.95 -31.10 -4.16
CA GLU A 80 27.81 -30.19 -4.02
C GLU A 80 27.29 -30.14 -2.58
N LEU A 81 27.86 -30.93 -1.65
CA LEU A 81 27.44 -30.97 -0.23
C LEU A 81 28.03 -29.85 0.61
N GLY A 82 28.88 -28.98 0.04
CA GLY A 82 29.62 -27.95 0.77
C GLY A 82 31.05 -28.40 1.11
N SER A 83 31.59 -27.88 2.21
CA SER A 83 32.95 -28.23 2.68
C SER A 83 33.00 -28.38 4.18
N ILE A 84 33.94 -29.19 4.68
CA ILE A 84 34.25 -29.31 6.11
C ILE A 84 35.74 -29.21 6.32
N ASP A 85 36.18 -28.37 7.26
CA ASP A 85 37.59 -28.22 7.58
C ASP A 85 38.08 -29.25 8.60
N SER A 86 39.40 -29.24 8.88
CA SER A 86 40.03 -30.17 9.82
C SER A 86 39.56 -30.00 11.27
N THR A 87 38.93 -28.86 11.60
CA THR A 87 38.37 -28.58 12.93
C THR A 87 36.92 -29.04 13.06
N GLY A 88 36.30 -29.51 11.99
CA GLY A 88 34.89 -29.92 11.96
C GLY A 88 33.93 -28.77 11.66
N MET A 89 34.42 -27.63 11.15
CA MET A 89 33.55 -26.53 10.72
C MET A 89 33.00 -26.84 9.33
N TYR A 90 31.73 -27.23 9.28
CA TYR A 90 30.98 -27.42 8.05
C TYR A 90 30.52 -26.07 7.48
N THR A 91 30.68 -25.87 6.18
CA THR A 91 30.11 -24.75 5.41
C THR A 91 29.15 -25.32 4.39
N ALA A 92 27.86 -25.03 4.53
CA ALA A 92 26.81 -25.47 3.62
C ALA A 92 27.02 -24.90 2.21
N PRO A 93 26.58 -25.63 1.16
CA PRO A 93 26.64 -25.12 -0.21
C PRO A 93 25.79 -23.87 -0.35
N SER A 94 26.12 -23.01 -1.31
CA SER A 94 25.36 -21.78 -1.59
C SER A 94 24.04 -22.04 -2.32
N THR A 95 23.86 -23.23 -2.89
CA THR A 95 22.66 -23.65 -3.61
C THR A 95 22.30 -25.10 -3.27
N VAL A 96 21.00 -25.39 -3.24
CA VAL A 96 20.43 -26.73 -3.18
C VAL A 96 20.17 -27.19 -4.62
N PRO A 97 20.88 -28.20 -5.15
CA PRO A 97 20.63 -28.77 -6.48
C PRO A 97 19.16 -29.11 -6.76
N ALA A 98 18.79 -29.02 -8.04
CA ALA A 98 17.44 -29.34 -8.49
C ALA A 98 17.13 -30.83 -8.32
N CYS A 99 15.98 -31.14 -7.71
CA CYS A 99 15.45 -32.49 -7.67
C CYS A 99 14.73 -32.85 -8.99
N PRO A 100 14.56 -34.14 -9.31
CA PRO A 100 13.76 -34.58 -10.45
C PRO A 100 12.34 -33.98 -10.43
N ALA A 101 11.74 -33.78 -11.61
CA ALA A 101 10.40 -33.23 -11.72
C ALA A 101 9.38 -34.05 -10.92
N GLY A 102 8.56 -33.36 -10.10
CA GLY A 102 7.55 -33.98 -9.23
C GLY A 102 8.03 -34.36 -7.83
N VAL A 103 9.31 -34.10 -7.50
CA VAL A 103 9.86 -34.31 -6.15
C VAL A 103 9.88 -32.97 -5.40
N THR A 104 8.96 -32.83 -4.44
CA THR A 104 8.89 -31.68 -3.51
C THR A 104 8.50 -32.17 -2.10
N PRO A 105 9.19 -31.74 -1.02
CA PRO A 105 10.39 -30.87 -0.98
C PRO A 105 11.63 -31.52 -1.60
N CYS A 106 12.55 -30.68 -2.10
CA CYS A 106 13.89 -31.11 -2.44
C CYS A 106 14.76 -31.09 -1.18
N GLU A 107 15.04 -32.26 -0.62
CA GLU A 107 15.75 -32.42 0.65
C GLU A 107 17.21 -32.78 0.39
N ILE A 108 18.12 -31.98 0.94
CA ILE A 108 19.55 -32.29 1.01
C ILE A 108 19.93 -32.54 2.46
N GLN A 109 20.06 -33.83 2.78
CA GLN A 109 20.65 -34.28 4.02
C GLN A 109 22.11 -34.61 3.79
N VAL A 110 23.01 -33.94 4.51
CA VAL A 110 24.44 -34.19 4.50
C VAL A 110 24.81 -34.99 5.74
N GLU A 111 25.50 -36.10 5.54
CA GLU A 111 26.08 -36.88 6.63
C GLU A 111 27.54 -36.46 6.83
N VAL A 112 27.80 -35.89 8.00
CA VAL A 112 29.12 -35.45 8.46
C VAL A 112 29.78 -36.61 9.19
N VAL A 113 30.80 -37.20 8.58
CA VAL A 113 31.50 -38.38 9.11
C VAL A 113 32.83 -37.97 9.73
N ALA A 114 33.06 -38.38 10.97
CA ALA A 114 34.37 -38.32 11.62
C ALA A 114 34.97 -39.72 11.71
N THR A 115 36.12 -39.94 11.09
CA THR A 115 36.87 -41.21 11.16
C THR A 115 38.08 -41.04 12.07
N SER A 116 38.26 -41.93 13.04
CA SER A 116 39.39 -41.86 13.97
C SER A 116 40.73 -42.03 13.24
N LYS A 117 41.72 -41.20 13.58
CA LYS A 117 43.12 -41.41 13.12
C LYS A 117 43.84 -42.50 13.91
N ALA A 118 43.30 -42.90 15.06
CA ALA A 118 43.84 -44.00 15.87
C ALA A 118 43.38 -45.38 15.36
N ASP A 119 42.17 -45.43 14.80
CA ASP A 119 41.56 -46.63 14.21
C ASP A 119 40.69 -46.20 13.02
N SER A 120 41.19 -46.45 11.80
CA SER A 120 40.51 -46.05 10.56
C SER A 120 39.23 -46.83 10.27
N THR A 121 38.92 -47.88 11.04
CA THR A 121 37.67 -48.64 10.92
C THR A 121 36.56 -48.10 11.82
N SER A 122 36.88 -47.19 12.74
CA SER A 122 35.94 -46.59 13.68
C SER A 122 35.54 -45.17 13.24
N SER A 123 34.25 -44.97 12.98
CA SER A 123 33.67 -43.69 12.59
C SER A 123 32.42 -43.34 13.41
N GLY A 124 32.10 -42.04 13.44
CA GLY A 124 30.86 -41.49 13.98
C GLY A 124 30.26 -40.54 12.96
N GLN A 125 28.94 -40.32 13.04
CA GLN A 125 28.18 -39.57 12.04
C GLN A 125 27.23 -38.58 12.68
N ALA A 126 27.02 -37.45 12.00
CA ALA A 126 25.99 -36.46 12.33
C ALA A 126 25.26 -36.02 11.06
N LEU A 127 23.97 -35.70 11.19
CA LEU A 127 23.14 -35.27 10.06
C LEU A 127 23.00 -33.75 10.05
N ALA A 128 23.22 -33.14 8.89
CA ALA A 128 22.96 -31.74 8.59
C ALA A 128 21.90 -31.64 7.48
N ASN A 129 20.73 -31.08 7.79
CA ASN A 129 19.67 -30.83 6.82
C ASN A 129 19.86 -29.43 6.23
N VAL A 130 20.28 -29.36 4.97
CA VAL A 130 20.51 -28.11 4.26
C VAL A 130 19.19 -27.61 3.66
N HIS A 131 18.85 -26.35 3.91
CA HIS A 131 17.62 -25.73 3.41
C HIS A 131 17.88 -24.35 2.79
N ILE A 132 16.97 -23.95 1.92
CA ILE A 132 16.95 -22.62 1.30
C ILE A 132 16.49 -21.55 2.30
N VAL A 133 16.70 -20.28 1.99
CA VAL A 133 16.22 -19.16 2.81
C VAL A 133 15.15 -18.39 2.03
N ILE A 134 14.05 -18.06 2.72
CA ILE A 134 13.00 -17.20 2.19
C ILE A 134 12.89 -15.94 3.04
N ALA A 135 12.70 -14.80 2.38
CA ALA A 135 12.42 -13.52 3.01
C ALA A 135 11.22 -12.86 2.35
N VAL A 136 10.40 -12.16 3.13
CA VAL A 136 9.25 -11.37 2.66
C VAL A 136 9.51 -9.90 2.95
N SER A 137 9.13 -9.04 2.00
CA SER A 137 9.15 -7.60 2.15
C SER A 137 7.81 -6.99 1.68
N PRO A 138 7.22 -6.03 2.41
CA PRO A 138 7.70 -5.52 3.71
C PRO A 138 7.59 -6.57 4.82
N THR A 139 8.41 -6.44 5.87
CA THR A 139 8.42 -7.38 7.01
C THR A 139 7.28 -7.14 7.99
N THR A 140 6.70 -5.94 7.99
CA THR A 140 5.50 -5.54 8.74
C THR A 140 4.78 -4.42 8.00
N HIS A 141 3.47 -4.27 8.16
CA HIS A 141 2.75 -3.11 7.62
C HIS A 141 1.47 -2.80 8.41
N THR A 142 0.97 -1.56 8.31
CA THR A 142 -0.35 -1.16 8.81
C THR A 142 -1.14 -0.55 7.67
N MET A 143 -2.40 -0.99 7.48
CA MET A 143 -3.26 -0.55 6.39
C MET A 143 -4.74 -0.55 6.80
N GLY A 144 -5.57 0.18 6.06
CA GLY A 144 -7.01 0.13 6.23
C GLY A 144 -7.61 -1.14 5.64
N GLN A 145 -8.81 -1.48 6.10
CA GLN A 145 -9.63 -2.51 5.49
C GLN A 145 -9.81 -2.27 3.98
N GLY A 146 -9.74 -3.33 3.18
CA GLY A 146 -9.91 -3.24 1.73
C GLY A 146 -8.73 -2.63 0.97
N ALA A 147 -7.75 -2.02 1.63
CA ALA A 147 -6.56 -1.53 0.96
C ALA A 147 -5.74 -2.69 0.37
N ASN A 148 -4.85 -2.37 -0.57
CA ASN A 148 -3.90 -3.33 -1.13
C ASN A 148 -2.43 -2.94 -0.84
N LEU A 149 -1.58 -3.97 -0.79
CA LEU A 149 -0.13 -3.82 -0.70
C LEU A 149 0.58 -4.91 -1.51
N GLN A 150 1.61 -4.51 -2.26
CA GLN A 150 2.46 -5.44 -2.99
C GLN A 150 3.52 -6.03 -2.05
N PHE A 151 3.41 -7.30 -1.72
CA PHE A 151 4.47 -8.07 -1.08
C PHE A 151 5.39 -8.69 -2.13
N THR A 152 6.64 -8.84 -1.75
CA THR A 152 7.67 -9.54 -2.52
C THR A 152 8.28 -10.63 -1.66
N ALA A 153 8.63 -11.75 -2.27
CA ALA A 153 9.37 -12.82 -1.62
C ALA A 153 10.69 -13.05 -2.35
N THR A 154 11.78 -13.16 -1.59
CA THR A 154 13.10 -13.52 -2.12
C THR A 154 13.45 -14.92 -1.65
N VAL A 155 13.69 -15.82 -2.60
CA VAL A 155 14.12 -17.19 -2.33
C VAL A 155 15.60 -17.33 -2.67
N THR A 156 16.43 -17.53 -1.65
CA THR A 156 17.89 -17.67 -1.77
C THR A 156 18.31 -19.12 -1.63
N GLY A 157 19.25 -19.56 -2.46
CA GLY A 157 19.80 -20.92 -2.41
C GLY A 157 19.13 -21.92 -3.34
N THR A 158 18.28 -21.48 -4.27
CA THR A 158 17.67 -22.36 -5.29
C THR A 158 18.48 -22.35 -6.60
N PRO A 159 18.31 -23.34 -7.49
CA PRO A 159 19.03 -23.43 -8.78
C PRO A 159 18.70 -22.35 -9.83
N GLY A 160 18.04 -21.24 -9.48
CA GLY A 160 17.50 -20.30 -10.47
C GLY A 160 16.10 -20.68 -10.95
N ALA A 161 15.58 -19.98 -11.96
CA ALA A 161 14.22 -20.22 -12.44
C ALA A 161 14.05 -21.67 -12.92
N PRO A 162 12.91 -22.34 -12.64
CA PRO A 162 11.65 -21.83 -12.10
C PRO A 162 11.49 -21.94 -10.56
N TYR A 163 12.56 -22.21 -9.81
CA TYR A 163 12.49 -22.60 -8.39
C TYR A 163 12.36 -21.44 -7.38
N GLN A 164 12.15 -20.20 -7.84
CA GLN A 164 11.93 -19.04 -6.95
C GLN A 164 10.45 -18.79 -6.63
N SER A 165 9.53 -19.60 -7.16
CA SER A 165 8.10 -19.38 -6.92
C SER A 165 7.71 -19.65 -5.47
N VAL A 166 6.69 -18.92 -5.02
CA VAL A 166 6.14 -19.02 -3.67
C VAL A 166 4.62 -19.09 -3.73
N ASN A 167 4.03 -19.73 -2.72
CA ASN A 167 2.60 -19.72 -2.49
C ASN A 167 2.30 -18.71 -1.38
N TRP A 168 1.45 -17.72 -1.71
CA TRP A 168 1.03 -16.69 -0.78
C TRP A 168 -0.22 -17.10 0.01
N GLN A 169 -0.23 -16.78 1.30
CA GLN A 169 -1.39 -16.99 2.17
C GLN A 169 -1.55 -15.83 3.14
N ALA A 170 -2.80 -15.44 3.39
CA ALA A 170 -3.16 -14.50 4.45
C ALA A 170 -4.02 -15.22 5.49
N VAL A 171 -3.56 -15.25 6.74
CA VAL A 171 -4.26 -15.94 7.83
C VAL A 171 -4.52 -14.96 8.97
N CYS A 172 -5.78 -14.86 9.38
CA CYS A 172 -6.15 -14.14 10.60
C CYS A 172 -6.73 -15.13 11.62
N THR A 173 -5.96 -15.48 12.63
CA THR A 173 -6.39 -16.46 13.66
C THR A 173 -7.18 -15.84 14.80
N ALA A 174 -7.13 -14.50 14.94
CA ALA A 174 -7.80 -13.73 15.98
C ALA A 174 -8.91 -12.81 15.44
N CYS A 175 -9.18 -12.84 14.13
CA CYS A 175 -10.29 -12.08 13.55
C CYS A 175 -11.64 -12.59 14.05
N ASP A 176 -12.62 -11.68 14.11
CA ASP A 176 -14.00 -12.00 14.49
C ASP A 176 -14.55 -13.17 13.68
N SER A 177 -15.41 -13.98 14.31
CA SER A 177 -15.90 -15.23 13.74
C SER A 177 -16.55 -15.02 12.36
N GLY A 178 -15.84 -15.48 11.31
CA GLY A 178 -16.30 -15.40 9.91
C GLY A 178 -15.51 -14.41 9.04
N GLN A 179 -14.69 -13.52 9.61
CA GLN A 179 -13.84 -12.62 8.83
C GLN A 179 -12.58 -13.37 8.33
N GLY A 180 -12.40 -13.41 7.01
CA GLY A 180 -11.18 -13.93 6.39
C GLY A 180 -9.99 -12.99 6.57
N GLY A 181 -8.77 -13.51 6.39
CA GLY A 181 -7.54 -12.71 6.45
C GLY A 181 -7.30 -11.81 5.22
N GLY A 182 -8.25 -11.66 4.31
CA GLY A 182 -8.05 -11.05 2.99
C GLY A 182 -7.65 -12.06 1.92
N SER A 183 -7.24 -11.57 0.76
CA SER A 183 -6.89 -12.39 -0.40
C SER A 183 -5.66 -11.86 -1.14
N PHE A 184 -5.04 -12.72 -1.94
CA PHE A 184 -4.03 -12.32 -2.91
C PHE A 184 -4.65 -12.28 -4.30
N ASP A 185 -4.31 -11.25 -5.07
CA ASP A 185 -4.72 -11.14 -6.46
C ASP A 185 -4.07 -12.26 -7.29
N PRO A 186 -4.87 -13.08 -8.01
CA PRO A 186 -4.35 -14.20 -8.79
C PRO A 186 -3.53 -13.78 -10.02
N ASN A 187 -3.75 -12.57 -10.55
CA ASN A 187 -3.06 -12.05 -11.72
C ASN A 187 -1.89 -11.13 -11.35
N ASN A 188 -1.86 -10.61 -10.11
CA ASN A 188 -0.80 -9.78 -9.57
C ASN A 188 -0.13 -10.48 -8.39
N PHE A 189 0.81 -11.38 -8.68
CA PHE A 189 1.48 -12.20 -7.66
C PHE A 189 2.02 -11.37 -6.50
N GLY A 190 1.64 -11.71 -5.27
CA GLY A 190 2.04 -11.00 -4.06
C GLY A 190 1.25 -9.71 -3.76
N LEU A 191 0.34 -9.28 -4.61
CA LEU A 191 -0.58 -8.19 -4.30
C LEU A 191 -1.65 -8.69 -3.32
N TYR A 192 -1.50 -8.30 -2.05
CA TYR A 192 -2.44 -8.60 -0.99
C TYR A 192 -3.52 -7.54 -0.92
N ILE A 193 -4.78 -7.95 -0.70
CA ILE A 193 -5.94 -7.09 -0.45
C ILE A 193 -6.55 -7.48 0.90
N ALA A 194 -6.61 -6.52 1.82
CA ALA A 194 -7.15 -6.74 3.16
C ALA A 194 -8.67 -6.98 3.10
N ALA A 195 -9.18 -7.90 3.93
CA ALA A 195 -10.62 -8.11 4.00
C ALA A 195 -11.34 -6.87 4.57
N PRO A 196 -12.55 -6.53 4.08
CA PRO A 196 -13.38 -5.54 4.73
C PRO A 196 -13.79 -6.03 6.12
N PHE A 197 -13.94 -5.11 7.06
CA PHE A 197 -14.44 -5.40 8.39
C PHE A 197 -15.92 -5.76 8.31
N GLN A 198 -16.34 -6.73 9.12
CA GLN A 198 -17.76 -6.97 9.32
C GLN A 198 -18.39 -5.76 10.04
N GLN A 199 -19.69 -5.56 9.82
CA GLN A 199 -20.42 -4.43 10.42
C GLN A 199 -20.28 -4.45 11.95
N ASN A 200 -19.95 -3.29 12.55
CA ASN A 200 -19.73 -3.08 13.98
C ASN A 200 -18.40 -3.60 14.56
N THR A 201 -17.47 -4.12 13.76
CA THR A 201 -16.09 -4.35 14.21
C THR A 201 -15.31 -3.04 14.16
N SER A 202 -14.71 -2.63 15.28
CA SER A 202 -13.87 -1.40 15.38
C SER A 202 -12.47 -1.65 15.91
N THR A 203 -12.15 -2.88 16.29
CA THR A 203 -10.84 -3.24 16.81
C THR A 203 -9.88 -3.57 15.67
N PRO A 204 -8.65 -3.02 15.70
CA PRO A 204 -7.58 -3.44 14.79
C PRO A 204 -7.39 -4.95 14.77
N GLN A 205 -7.13 -5.52 13.60
CA GLN A 205 -6.92 -6.96 13.40
C GLN A 205 -5.50 -7.24 12.93
N THR A 206 -4.87 -8.33 13.41
CA THR A 206 -3.55 -8.74 12.92
C THR A 206 -3.67 -9.93 11.98
N VAL A 207 -3.33 -9.72 10.72
CA VAL A 207 -3.24 -10.74 9.67
C VAL A 207 -1.78 -11.18 9.53
N THR A 208 -1.53 -12.49 9.49
CA THR A 208 -0.20 -13.02 9.13
C THR A 208 -0.16 -13.31 7.64
N ILE A 209 0.66 -12.55 6.93
CA ILE A 209 1.03 -12.82 5.54
C ILE A 209 2.16 -13.83 5.53
N SER A 210 2.05 -14.88 4.71
CA SER A 210 3.09 -15.90 4.56
C SER A 210 3.38 -16.18 3.09
N ALA A 211 4.67 -16.29 2.78
CA ALA A 211 5.16 -16.85 1.54
C ALA A 211 5.80 -18.21 1.84
N THR A 212 5.27 -19.27 1.26
CA THR A 212 5.82 -20.64 1.36
C THR A 212 6.55 -20.97 0.07
N SER A 213 7.79 -21.46 0.12
CA SER A 213 8.49 -21.84 -1.10
C SER A 213 7.79 -23.01 -1.80
N ALA A 214 7.63 -22.92 -3.12
CA ALA A 214 7.16 -24.06 -3.91
C ALA A 214 8.25 -25.15 -4.07
N PHE A 215 9.53 -24.78 -3.92
CA PHE A 215 10.67 -25.69 -4.03
C PHE A 215 10.90 -26.49 -2.74
N ASP A 216 10.80 -25.82 -1.59
CA ASP A 216 10.87 -26.43 -0.27
C ASP A 216 9.70 -25.94 0.61
N PRO A 217 8.55 -26.66 0.62
CA PRO A 217 7.38 -26.25 1.39
C PRO A 217 7.56 -26.20 2.91
N THR A 218 8.71 -26.65 3.44
CA THR A 218 9.06 -26.50 4.85
C THR A 218 9.56 -25.09 5.18
N GLN A 219 9.95 -24.32 4.16
CA GLN A 219 10.49 -22.97 4.32
C GLN A 219 9.41 -21.91 4.08
N VAL A 220 9.13 -21.16 5.12
CA VAL A 220 8.10 -20.11 5.16
C VAL A 220 8.70 -18.84 5.73
N ALA A 221 8.44 -17.71 5.07
CA ALA A 221 8.65 -16.39 5.65
C ALA A 221 7.28 -15.75 5.88
N SER A 222 7.17 -15.02 6.99
CA SER A 222 5.92 -14.35 7.36
C SER A 222 6.14 -12.90 7.75
N ALA A 223 5.11 -12.08 7.51
CA ALA A 223 5.03 -10.67 7.88
C ALA A 223 3.68 -10.40 8.55
N PRO A 224 3.63 -9.84 9.77
CA PRO A 224 2.37 -9.38 10.35
C PRO A 224 1.91 -8.08 9.68
N VAL A 225 0.61 -8.02 9.39
CA VAL A 225 -0.09 -6.83 8.88
C VAL A 225 -1.17 -6.46 9.88
N THR A 226 -1.14 -5.22 10.35
CA THR A 226 -2.23 -4.65 11.15
C THR A 226 -3.25 -4.04 10.21
N VAL A 227 -4.49 -4.48 10.27
CA VAL A 227 -5.61 -3.95 9.49
C VAL A 227 -6.51 -3.13 10.41
N ASP A 228 -6.72 -1.86 10.06
CA ASP A 228 -7.56 -0.90 10.77
C ASP A 228 -8.85 -0.60 9.99
N GLN A 229 -9.80 0.12 10.60
CA GLN A 229 -11.00 0.57 9.89
C GLN A 229 -10.69 1.55 8.75
N THR A 230 -9.65 2.35 8.91
CA THR A 230 -9.20 3.40 8.00
C THR A 230 -7.71 3.21 7.73
N ASP A 231 -7.23 3.64 6.58
CA ASP A 231 -5.81 3.74 6.29
C ASP A 231 -5.13 4.70 7.27
N PRO A 232 -3.90 4.39 7.72
CA PRO A 232 -3.17 5.25 8.64
C PRO A 232 -2.76 6.55 7.93
N LEU A 233 -2.86 7.66 8.66
CA LEU A 233 -2.22 8.91 8.24
C LEU A 233 -0.69 8.77 8.30
N GLY A 234 -0.02 9.57 7.48
CA GLY A 234 1.42 9.72 7.50
C GLY A 234 1.89 10.68 8.59
N THR A 235 3.08 11.24 8.41
CA THR A 235 3.56 12.38 9.21
C THR A 235 3.71 13.61 8.33
N ALA A 236 3.34 14.76 8.86
CA ALA A 236 3.52 16.06 8.23
C ALA A 236 4.28 17.00 9.17
N SER A 237 5.31 17.66 8.64
CA SER A 237 6.10 18.63 9.39
C SER A 237 6.46 19.84 8.54
N PRO A 238 6.55 21.05 9.13
CA PRO A 238 7.09 22.20 8.42
C PRO A 238 8.56 21.95 8.08
N SER A 239 9.03 22.43 6.92
CA SER A 239 10.42 22.20 6.49
C SER A 239 11.49 22.91 7.34
N THR A 240 11.09 23.71 8.33
CA THR A 240 11.96 24.45 9.25
C THR A 240 11.38 24.47 10.67
N SER A 241 12.24 24.71 11.68
CA SER A 241 11.90 24.65 13.12
C SER A 241 10.91 25.72 13.61
N SER A 242 10.71 26.79 12.84
CA SER A 242 9.52 27.65 12.90
C SER A 242 8.66 27.32 11.68
N VAL A 243 7.33 27.44 11.77
CA VAL A 243 6.40 27.33 10.63
C VAL A 243 6.75 28.43 9.60
N ALA A 244 7.87 28.29 8.87
CA ALA A 244 8.49 29.40 8.16
C ALA A 244 7.67 29.67 6.92
N ALA A 245 6.89 30.73 7.04
CA ALA A 245 6.33 31.44 5.93
C ALA A 245 7.45 31.75 4.92
N PHE A 246 7.32 31.29 3.69
CA PHE A 246 8.12 31.81 2.58
C PHE A 246 7.24 32.68 1.68
N THR A 247 7.87 33.44 0.78
CA THR A 247 7.14 34.34 -0.12
C THR A 247 6.21 33.54 -1.02
N CYS A 248 4.91 33.83 -0.93
CA CYS A 248 3.95 33.27 -1.86
C CYS A 248 4.23 33.70 -3.31
N PRO A 249 4.07 32.80 -4.28
CA PRO A 249 3.94 33.17 -5.69
C PRO A 249 2.87 34.24 -5.88
N THR A 250 3.16 35.22 -6.72
CA THR A 250 2.25 36.31 -7.08
C THR A 250 1.78 36.16 -8.50
N PHE A 251 0.48 36.24 -8.72
CA PHE A 251 -0.17 36.15 -10.03
C PHE A 251 -0.98 37.41 -10.28
N ALA A 252 -1.13 37.80 -11.55
CA ALA A 252 -1.83 39.03 -11.93
C ALA A 252 -3.28 39.06 -11.41
N ASP A 253 -3.96 37.92 -11.50
CA ASP A 253 -5.36 37.74 -11.08
C ASP A 253 -5.48 36.80 -9.87
N GLY A 254 -4.42 36.67 -9.08
CA GLY A 254 -4.39 35.81 -7.88
C GLY A 254 -4.59 36.60 -6.60
N LEU A 255 -5.01 35.94 -5.52
CA LEU A 255 -5.24 36.60 -4.25
C LEU A 255 -3.91 37.00 -3.58
N SER A 256 -3.85 38.23 -3.06
CA SER A 256 -2.69 38.79 -2.36
C SER A 256 -2.80 38.65 -0.83
N GLY A 257 -1.75 38.98 -0.09
CA GLY A 257 -1.76 38.98 1.38
C GLY A 257 -1.74 37.58 2.03
N ALA A 258 -1.38 36.55 1.27
CA ALA A 258 -1.29 35.18 1.76
C ALA A 258 0.03 34.91 2.49
N THR A 259 0.01 33.94 3.37
CA THR A 259 1.20 33.31 3.98
C THR A 259 1.38 31.92 3.38
N CYS A 260 2.59 31.58 2.92
CA CYS A 260 2.85 30.29 2.28
C CYS A 260 3.71 29.35 3.11
N TYR A 261 3.31 28.08 3.16
CA TYR A 261 3.97 27.05 3.94
C TYR A 261 4.41 25.88 3.07
N LYS A 262 5.55 25.28 3.42
CA LYS A 262 6.00 24.01 2.87
C LYS A 262 5.84 22.93 3.94
N VAL A 263 5.04 21.91 3.64
CA VAL A 263 4.72 20.79 4.53
C VAL A 263 5.33 19.53 3.93
N ASN A 264 6.41 19.05 4.55
CA ASN A 264 7.02 17.78 4.20
C ASN A 264 6.14 16.66 4.73
N THR A 265 5.67 15.81 3.83
CA THR A 265 4.71 14.74 4.11
C THR A 265 5.36 13.40 3.80
N THR A 266 5.36 12.51 4.77
CA THR A 266 5.85 11.13 4.64
C THR A 266 4.71 10.17 4.93
N CYS A 267 4.62 9.10 4.17
CA CYS A 267 3.57 8.09 4.27
C CYS A 267 4.22 6.72 4.07
N ASP A 268 3.73 5.69 4.75
CA ASP A 268 4.38 4.38 4.68
C ASP A 268 4.36 3.79 3.26
N GLN A 269 5.48 3.20 2.85
CA GLN A 269 5.69 2.55 1.54
C GLN A 269 5.36 3.41 0.30
N ILE A 270 5.34 4.74 0.41
CA ILE A 270 5.28 5.66 -0.74
C ILE A 270 6.36 6.73 -0.61
N ALA A 271 6.77 7.33 -1.72
CA ALA A 271 7.81 8.35 -1.71
C ALA A 271 7.35 9.62 -0.97
N ASP A 272 8.24 10.16 -0.14
CA ASP A 272 8.08 11.44 0.53
C ASP A 272 7.74 12.55 -0.46
N TYR A 273 6.90 13.48 -0.02
CA TYR A 273 6.39 14.53 -0.89
C TYR A 273 6.22 15.84 -0.13
N SER A 274 6.44 16.96 -0.81
CA SER A 274 6.17 18.28 -0.24
C SER A 274 4.85 18.84 -0.74
N ALA A 275 3.95 19.13 0.19
CA ALA A 275 2.79 19.96 -0.09
C ALA A 275 3.12 21.43 0.20
N TYR A 276 2.45 22.32 -0.52
CA TYR A 276 2.58 23.75 -0.38
C TYR A 276 1.20 24.34 -0.10
N LEU A 277 1.14 25.23 0.88
CA LEU A 277 -0.09 25.87 1.30
C LEU A 277 -0.01 27.36 1.00
N LYS A 278 -1.06 27.94 0.44
CA LYS A 278 -1.27 29.39 0.37
C LYS A 278 -2.46 29.76 1.26
N VAL A 279 -2.18 30.44 2.37
CA VAL A 279 -3.17 30.70 3.43
C VAL A 279 -3.51 32.17 3.49
N ASN A 280 -4.80 32.51 3.37
CA ASN A 280 -5.31 33.85 3.62
C ASN A 280 -6.18 33.83 4.89
N THR A 281 -5.91 34.78 5.78
CA THR A 281 -6.66 34.94 7.04
C THR A 281 -7.58 36.15 6.92
N PRO A 282 -8.87 36.04 7.26
CA PRO A 282 -9.81 37.15 7.18
C PRO A 282 -9.48 38.22 8.23
N SER A 283 -10.03 39.43 8.06
CA SER A 283 -9.98 40.42 9.13
C SER A 283 -10.83 39.96 10.32
N GLY A 284 -10.26 40.04 11.53
CA GLY A 284 -10.94 39.64 12.76
C GLY A 284 -10.77 38.15 13.08
N SER A 285 -11.63 37.61 13.95
CA SER A 285 -11.62 36.20 14.32
C SER A 285 -12.22 35.34 13.20
N PRO A 286 -11.50 34.33 12.67
CA PRO A 286 -12.04 33.47 11.63
C PRO A 286 -13.28 32.70 12.09
N LYS A 287 -14.30 32.64 11.23
CA LYS A 287 -15.52 31.84 11.46
C LYS A 287 -15.27 30.34 11.33
N GLY A 288 -14.21 29.95 10.63
CA GLY A 288 -13.83 28.58 10.30
C GLY A 288 -12.66 28.57 9.33
N THR A 289 -12.26 27.38 8.90
CA THR A 289 -11.17 27.20 7.91
C THR A 289 -11.68 26.32 6.76
N VAL A 290 -11.45 26.77 5.53
CA VAL A 290 -11.82 26.06 4.30
C VAL A 290 -10.56 25.73 3.51
N ILE A 291 -10.35 24.45 3.20
CA ILE A 291 -9.25 23.99 2.36
C ILE A 291 -9.70 23.77 0.91
N PHE A 292 -8.82 24.07 -0.05
CA PHE A 292 -9.13 24.02 -1.47
C PHE A 292 -8.21 23.04 -2.21
N GLY A 293 -8.81 22.19 -3.05
CA GLY A 293 -8.09 21.28 -3.95
C GLY A 293 -8.41 21.53 -5.43
N THR A 294 -7.42 21.43 -6.30
CA THR A 294 -7.58 21.54 -7.76
C THR A 294 -7.60 20.16 -8.42
N GLY A 295 -7.93 20.10 -9.72
CA GLY A 295 -8.00 18.87 -10.50
C GLY A 295 -6.68 18.10 -10.64
N SER A 296 -6.74 16.95 -11.32
CA SER A 296 -5.61 16.04 -11.49
C SER A 296 -4.90 15.72 -10.15
N GLY A 297 -3.58 15.74 -10.11
CA GLY A 297 -2.79 15.58 -8.88
C GLY A 297 -2.75 16.78 -7.94
N GLY A 298 -3.51 17.86 -8.18
CA GLY A 298 -3.49 19.04 -7.32
C GLY A 298 -2.22 19.89 -7.43
N SER A 299 -1.60 19.97 -8.61
CA SER A 299 -0.34 20.70 -8.85
C SER A 299 -0.56 22.17 -9.25
N THR A 300 -1.64 22.81 -8.78
CA THR A 300 -1.91 24.24 -9.00
C THR A 300 -2.52 24.87 -7.75
N LEU A 301 -2.50 26.19 -7.65
CA LEU A 301 -3.27 26.91 -6.64
C LEU A 301 -4.69 27.16 -7.15
N TYR A 302 -5.68 27.13 -6.26
CA TYR A 302 -7.09 27.32 -6.64
C TYR A 302 -7.33 28.70 -7.28
N ASP A 303 -6.59 29.71 -6.84
CA ASP A 303 -6.65 31.07 -7.39
C ASP A 303 -5.70 31.32 -8.57
N ASP A 304 -5.04 30.29 -9.11
CA ASP A 304 -4.15 30.39 -10.27
C ASP A 304 -4.29 29.16 -11.20
N SER A 305 -5.34 28.35 -11.03
CA SER A 305 -5.53 27.18 -11.88
C SER A 305 -5.98 27.63 -13.27
N PRO A 306 -5.27 27.25 -14.36
CA PRO A 306 -5.63 27.67 -15.72
C PRO A 306 -7.04 27.24 -16.13
N GLU A 307 -7.55 26.14 -15.58
CA GLU A 307 -8.88 25.60 -15.85
C GLU A 307 -10.01 26.44 -15.25
N PHE A 308 -9.71 27.32 -14.29
CA PHE A 308 -10.72 28.10 -13.54
C PHE A 308 -10.93 29.51 -14.10
N PHE A 309 -10.27 29.85 -15.20
CA PHE A 309 -10.51 31.09 -15.93
C PHE A 309 -11.64 30.91 -16.94
N TYR A 310 -12.50 31.92 -17.06
CA TYR A 310 -13.54 31.98 -18.07
C TYR A 310 -13.62 33.37 -18.69
N THR A 311 -14.26 33.48 -19.85
CA THR A 311 -14.61 34.77 -20.45
C THR A 311 -16.11 34.92 -20.36
N ASP A 312 -16.57 35.99 -19.71
CA ASP A 312 -18.01 36.23 -19.52
C ASP A 312 -18.69 36.66 -20.83
N GLY A 313 -20.02 36.80 -20.78
CA GLY A 313 -20.83 37.27 -21.93
C GLY A 313 -20.47 38.66 -22.46
N ASN A 314 -19.68 39.44 -21.71
CA ASN A 314 -19.19 40.77 -22.10
C ASN A 314 -17.76 40.74 -22.66
N GLY A 315 -17.13 39.56 -22.75
CA GLY A 315 -15.76 39.40 -23.23
C GLY A 315 -14.68 39.63 -22.16
N VAL A 316 -15.06 39.70 -20.87
CA VAL A 316 -14.12 39.91 -19.75
C VAL A 316 -13.58 38.57 -19.27
N LYS A 317 -12.26 38.41 -19.37
CA LYS A 317 -11.56 37.27 -18.78
C LYS A 317 -11.56 37.41 -17.25
N THR A 318 -12.09 36.41 -16.56
CA THR A 318 -12.26 36.38 -15.10
C THR A 318 -11.61 35.13 -14.53
N ASN A 319 -10.95 35.27 -13.38
CA ASN A 319 -10.45 34.15 -12.60
C ASN A 319 -11.53 33.69 -11.61
N GLY A 320 -12.34 32.70 -11.99
CA GLY A 320 -13.40 32.20 -11.11
C GLY A 320 -12.85 31.51 -9.86
N GLY A 321 -11.68 30.88 -9.96
CA GLY A 321 -10.99 30.27 -8.83
C GLY A 321 -10.63 31.31 -7.76
N GLN A 322 -10.04 32.43 -8.16
CA GLN A 322 -9.78 33.54 -7.25
C GLN A 322 -11.06 34.13 -6.66
N ALA A 323 -12.12 34.26 -7.46
CA ALA A 323 -13.40 34.81 -6.98
C ALA A 323 -14.04 33.92 -5.89
N VAL A 324 -13.93 32.58 -6.01
CA VAL A 324 -14.36 31.64 -4.96
C VAL A 324 -13.55 31.83 -3.68
N VAL A 325 -12.22 31.83 -3.77
CA VAL A 325 -11.34 31.98 -2.59
C VAL A 325 -11.60 33.32 -1.90
N GLN A 326 -11.70 34.41 -2.68
CA GLN A 326 -12.02 35.74 -2.16
C GLN A 326 -13.39 35.79 -1.50
N GLY A 327 -14.44 35.24 -2.12
CA GLY A 327 -15.80 35.27 -1.57
C GLY A 327 -15.91 34.56 -0.22
N ILE A 328 -15.19 33.45 -0.05
CA ILE A 328 -15.14 32.71 1.22
C ILE A 328 -14.30 33.46 2.27
N LEU A 329 -13.20 34.09 1.86
CA LEU A 329 -12.40 34.95 2.73
C LEU A 329 -13.21 36.15 3.23
N ASP A 330 -13.95 36.83 2.34
CA ASP A 330 -14.81 37.97 2.64
C ASP A 330 -15.98 37.58 3.57
N ALA A 331 -16.45 36.34 3.47
CA ALA A 331 -17.43 35.79 4.41
C ALA A 331 -16.87 35.53 5.81
N GLY A 332 -15.54 35.66 6.01
CA GLY A 332 -14.87 35.58 7.30
C GLY A 332 -14.22 34.24 7.60
N TYR A 333 -13.93 33.41 6.59
CA TYR A 333 -13.25 32.12 6.77
C TYR A 333 -11.76 32.24 6.43
N THR A 334 -10.91 31.50 7.15
CA THR A 334 -9.52 31.27 6.72
C THR A 334 -9.54 30.36 5.50
N THR A 335 -8.88 30.76 4.41
CA THR A 335 -8.79 29.96 3.18
C THR A 335 -7.41 29.35 3.04
N VAL A 336 -7.34 28.05 2.76
CA VAL A 336 -6.07 27.31 2.61
C VAL A 336 -6.05 26.60 1.26
N GLN A 337 -5.30 27.13 0.31
CA GLN A 337 -5.13 26.48 -0.99
C GLN A 337 -4.00 25.46 -0.90
N VAL A 338 -4.26 24.21 -1.27
CA VAL A 338 -3.29 23.11 -1.19
C VAL A 338 -2.77 22.80 -2.59
N SER A 339 -1.44 22.79 -2.73
CA SER A 339 -0.74 22.42 -3.97
C SER A 339 0.30 21.35 -3.70
N PHE A 340 0.44 20.40 -4.62
CA PHE A 340 1.46 19.35 -4.59
C PHE A 340 2.45 19.57 -5.74
N GLY A 341 3.58 20.21 -5.45
CA GLY A 341 4.56 20.60 -6.48
C GLY A 341 4.30 22.00 -7.02
N ALA A 342 3.81 22.12 -8.24
CA ALA A 342 3.66 23.40 -8.92
C ALA A 342 2.59 24.28 -8.24
N PRO A 343 2.75 25.62 -8.23
CA PRO A 343 3.78 26.42 -8.90
C PRO A 343 5.11 26.52 -8.13
N PHE A 344 5.22 25.90 -6.96
CA PHE A 344 6.37 26.02 -6.07
C PHE A 344 7.54 25.11 -6.45
N ASP A 345 7.24 23.94 -7.01
CA ASP A 345 8.20 22.97 -7.55
C ASP A 345 7.66 22.40 -8.87
N ASN A 346 8.37 22.67 -9.96
CA ASN A 346 7.95 22.28 -11.32
C ASN A 346 8.78 21.12 -11.88
N THR A 347 9.45 20.34 -11.02
CA THR A 347 10.24 19.19 -11.46
C THR A 347 9.35 18.04 -11.92
N SER A 348 9.85 17.20 -12.84
CA SER A 348 9.10 16.03 -13.30
C SER A 348 8.82 15.01 -12.19
N ALA A 349 9.63 15.01 -11.13
CA ALA A 349 9.45 14.15 -9.96
C ALA A 349 8.18 14.49 -9.14
N VAL A 350 7.56 15.64 -9.39
CA VAL A 350 6.35 16.12 -8.70
C VAL A 350 5.22 16.46 -9.67
N ALA A 351 5.34 16.06 -10.94
CA ALA A 351 4.44 16.52 -12.00
C ALA A 351 2.98 16.10 -11.74
N ASN A 352 2.76 14.88 -11.25
CA ASN A 352 1.41 14.40 -10.95
C ASN A 352 0.96 14.65 -9.49
N GLY A 353 1.62 15.56 -8.78
CA GLY A 353 1.13 16.01 -7.48
C GLY A 353 0.96 14.89 -6.45
N TRP A 354 -0.16 14.90 -5.71
CA TRP A 354 -0.43 13.87 -4.71
C TRP A 354 -0.54 12.47 -5.34
N LEU A 355 -0.92 12.36 -6.62
CA LEU A 355 -1.02 11.11 -7.39
C LEU A 355 0.32 10.59 -7.93
N GLN A 356 1.44 11.24 -7.64
CA GLN A 356 2.75 10.77 -8.11
C GLN A 356 3.16 9.44 -7.44
N GLY A 357 3.22 8.36 -8.23
CA GLY A 357 3.56 7.01 -7.75
C GLY A 357 5.03 6.79 -7.37
N PRO A 358 5.36 5.56 -6.93
CA PRO A 358 4.47 4.39 -6.85
C PRO A 358 3.59 4.39 -5.59
N GLY A 359 2.47 3.69 -5.67
CA GLY A 359 1.65 3.37 -4.49
C GLY A 359 0.23 2.91 -4.81
N GLY A 360 -0.29 3.27 -5.99
CA GLY A 360 -1.71 3.19 -6.26
C GLY A 360 -2.45 4.40 -5.69
N VAL A 361 -3.61 4.71 -6.26
CA VAL A 361 -4.29 6.00 -6.02
C VAL A 361 -4.68 6.17 -4.55
N ARG A 362 -5.29 5.14 -3.96
CA ARG A 362 -5.76 5.14 -2.56
C ARG A 362 -4.62 5.36 -1.57
N ARG A 363 -3.50 4.66 -1.74
CA ARG A 363 -2.34 4.82 -0.85
C ARG A 363 -1.70 6.19 -0.99
N LEU A 364 -1.60 6.71 -2.21
CA LEU A 364 -1.07 8.04 -2.49
C LEU A 364 -1.93 9.17 -1.91
N ALA A 365 -3.24 8.96 -1.77
CA ALA A 365 -4.15 9.89 -1.10
C ALA A 365 -3.78 10.17 0.37
N CYS A 366 -2.95 9.32 1.01
CA CYS A 366 -2.34 9.59 2.31
C CYS A 366 -1.70 10.97 2.37
N ARG A 367 -1.09 11.44 1.27
CA ARG A 367 -0.47 12.78 1.22
C ARG A 367 -1.48 13.88 1.47
N TYR A 368 -2.63 13.84 0.79
CA TYR A 368 -3.69 14.82 0.99
C TYR A 368 -4.29 14.73 2.38
N ALA A 369 -4.63 13.51 2.83
CA ALA A 369 -5.23 13.30 4.14
C ALA A 369 -4.30 13.78 5.28
N THR A 370 -3.01 13.48 5.20
CA THR A 370 -2.01 13.88 6.20
C THR A 370 -1.82 15.40 6.21
N VAL A 371 -1.81 16.05 5.04
CA VAL A 371 -1.74 17.51 4.94
C VAL A 371 -3.02 18.16 5.48
N ALA A 372 -4.19 17.59 5.22
CA ALA A 372 -5.45 18.08 5.76
C ALA A 372 -5.49 17.99 7.30
N GLU A 373 -5.03 16.89 7.89
CA GLU A 373 -4.88 16.77 9.35
C GLU A 373 -3.88 17.79 9.89
N TRP A 374 -2.75 17.98 9.21
CA TRP A 374 -1.78 19.01 9.61
C TRP A 374 -2.38 20.42 9.58
N ILE A 375 -3.17 20.76 8.55
CA ILE A 375 -3.89 22.04 8.47
C ILE A 375 -4.90 22.15 9.62
N TYR A 376 -5.63 21.07 9.93
CA TYR A 376 -6.56 21.02 11.05
C TYR A 376 -5.86 21.35 12.37
N GLU A 377 -4.69 20.78 12.62
CA GLU A 377 -3.91 20.98 13.84
C GLU A 377 -3.21 22.34 13.91
N ASN A 378 -2.69 22.85 12.80
CA ASN A 378 -1.73 23.97 12.82
C ASN A 378 -2.30 25.29 12.30
N ILE A 379 -3.23 25.25 11.35
CA ILE A 379 -3.85 26.46 10.77
C ILE A 379 -5.24 26.69 11.35
N HIS A 380 -6.03 25.62 11.46
CA HIS A 380 -7.32 25.63 12.14
C HIS A 380 -7.20 25.49 13.67
N ILE A 381 -5.98 25.24 14.17
CA ILE A 381 -5.61 25.17 15.60
C ILE A 381 -6.45 24.20 16.42
N SER A 382 -6.93 23.12 15.79
CA SER A 382 -7.83 22.11 16.38
C SER A 382 -9.04 22.73 17.09
N SER A 383 -9.52 23.87 16.59
CA SER A 383 -10.67 24.56 17.18
C SER A 383 -11.90 23.64 17.18
N THR A 384 -12.56 23.52 18.33
CA THR A 384 -13.86 22.84 18.44
C THR A 384 -15.04 23.82 18.36
N THR A 385 -14.75 25.12 18.30
CA THR A 385 -15.75 26.21 18.28
C THR A 385 -15.94 26.84 16.91
N THR A 386 -15.11 26.45 15.95
CA THR A 386 -15.24 26.83 14.53
C THR A 386 -15.15 25.56 13.67
N PRO A 387 -15.79 25.51 12.49
CA PRO A 387 -15.76 24.36 11.62
C PRO A 387 -14.50 24.32 10.74
N PHE A 388 -14.12 23.10 10.36
CA PHE A 388 -13.10 22.80 9.35
C PHE A 388 -13.78 22.17 8.14
N CYS A 389 -13.54 22.69 6.94
CA CYS A 389 -14.28 22.30 5.74
C CYS A 389 -13.38 22.23 4.51
N ALA A 390 -13.86 21.63 3.43
CA ALA A 390 -13.10 21.50 2.19
C ALA A 390 -13.97 21.72 0.95
N THR A 391 -13.35 22.20 -0.12
CA THR A 391 -13.91 22.12 -1.47
C THR A 391 -12.84 21.72 -2.47
N GLY A 392 -13.24 20.99 -3.51
CA GLY A 392 -12.31 20.57 -4.55
C GLY A 392 -13.01 20.29 -5.87
N ASN A 393 -12.27 20.40 -6.96
CA ASN A 393 -12.73 20.06 -8.30
C ASN A 393 -11.99 18.83 -8.82
N SER A 394 -12.72 17.91 -9.48
CA SER A 394 -12.12 16.77 -10.17
C SER A 394 -11.14 16.01 -9.26
N GLY A 395 -9.89 15.79 -9.66
CA GLY A 395 -8.89 15.09 -8.81
C GLY A 395 -8.81 15.61 -7.36
N GLY A 396 -9.06 16.90 -7.12
CA GLY A 396 -9.14 17.49 -5.79
C GLY A 396 -10.39 17.05 -5.00
N SER A 397 -11.54 16.88 -5.66
CA SER A 397 -12.71 16.25 -5.03
C SER A 397 -12.48 14.77 -4.75
N GLY A 398 -11.76 14.06 -5.62
CA GLY A 398 -11.29 12.70 -5.39
C GLY A 398 -10.41 12.57 -4.14
N ALA A 399 -9.42 13.47 -3.96
CA ALA A 399 -8.57 13.52 -2.79
C ALA A 399 -9.36 13.72 -1.48
N ILE A 400 -10.38 14.60 -1.49
CA ILE A 400 -11.32 14.78 -0.37
C ILE A 400 -12.17 13.51 -0.16
N GLY A 401 -12.64 12.88 -1.24
CA GLY A 401 -13.38 11.62 -1.18
C GLY A 401 -12.61 10.50 -0.48
N TYR A 402 -11.33 10.32 -0.80
CA TYR A 402 -10.45 9.39 -0.08
C TYR A 402 -10.23 9.80 1.37
N ALA A 403 -9.97 11.09 1.64
CA ALA A 403 -9.78 11.59 2.99
C ALA A 403 -10.97 11.24 3.90
N LEU A 404 -12.21 11.38 3.39
CA LEU A 404 -13.43 11.03 4.12
C LEU A 404 -13.63 9.52 4.28
N SER A 405 -13.46 8.78 3.18
CA SER A 405 -13.90 7.38 3.09
C SER A 405 -12.85 6.41 3.66
N GLU A 406 -11.58 6.71 3.42
CA GLU A 406 -10.47 5.79 3.70
C GLU A 406 -9.56 6.26 4.84
N TYR A 407 -9.44 7.57 5.11
CA TYR A 407 -8.50 8.11 6.12
C TYR A 407 -9.17 8.74 7.36
N GLY A 408 -10.48 8.57 7.54
CA GLY A 408 -11.19 8.95 8.77
C GLY A 408 -11.36 10.46 9.01
N LEU A 409 -11.12 11.30 7.99
CA LEU A 409 -11.27 12.77 8.13
C LEU A 409 -12.73 13.23 8.15
N ASN A 410 -13.70 12.32 8.00
CA ASN A 410 -15.11 12.60 8.27
C ASN A 410 -15.37 13.04 9.73
N THR A 411 -14.47 12.68 10.64
CA THR A 411 -14.54 13.14 12.05
C THR A 411 -14.13 14.61 12.21
N LYS A 412 -13.36 15.15 11.25
CA LYS A 412 -12.82 16.52 11.28
C LYS A 412 -13.62 17.46 10.40
N PHE A 413 -13.87 17.08 9.14
CA PHE A 413 -14.61 17.91 8.20
C PHE A 413 -16.07 18.04 8.63
N LYS A 414 -16.52 19.28 8.80
CA LYS A 414 -17.92 19.61 9.08
C LYS A 414 -18.74 19.79 7.83
N MET A 415 -18.11 20.26 6.76
CA MET A 415 -18.71 20.33 5.44
C MET A 415 -17.66 20.08 4.37
N VAL A 416 -18.03 19.32 3.34
CA VAL A 416 -17.29 19.27 2.08
C VAL A 416 -18.20 19.61 0.91
N GLU A 417 -17.65 20.30 -0.08
CA GLU A 417 -18.26 20.49 -1.39
C GLU A 417 -17.40 19.85 -2.47
N LEU A 418 -17.94 18.84 -3.14
CA LEU A 418 -17.25 18.11 -4.18
C LEU A 418 -17.77 18.59 -5.52
N THR A 419 -16.93 19.26 -6.29
CA THR A 419 -17.30 19.77 -7.61
C THR A 419 -16.76 18.84 -8.70
N SER A 420 -17.59 18.51 -9.69
CA SER A 420 -17.29 17.55 -10.77
C SER A 420 -16.54 16.31 -10.27
N GLY A 421 -17.18 15.56 -9.36
CA GLY A 421 -16.61 14.36 -8.76
C GLY A 421 -17.37 13.94 -7.49
N PRO A 422 -16.76 13.12 -6.61
CA PRO A 422 -15.35 12.72 -6.64
C PRO A 422 -15.02 11.81 -7.82
N VAL A 423 -13.94 12.13 -8.54
CA VAL A 423 -13.32 11.20 -9.49
C VAL A 423 -12.56 10.11 -8.74
N MET A 424 -12.23 9.01 -9.43
CA MET A 424 -11.65 7.79 -8.84
C MET A 424 -12.60 7.07 -7.88
N THR A 425 -13.90 7.38 -7.94
CA THR A 425 -14.93 6.67 -7.18
C THR A 425 -14.91 5.17 -7.48
N ARG A 426 -14.91 4.82 -8.77
CA ARG A 426 -14.76 3.47 -9.31
C ARG A 426 -13.60 3.46 -10.30
N LEU A 427 -12.39 3.25 -9.80
CA LEU A 427 -11.19 3.12 -10.63
C LEU A 427 -11.24 1.87 -11.50
N ASP A 428 -11.86 0.78 -11.02
CA ASP A 428 -12.03 -0.45 -11.78
C ASP A 428 -12.92 -0.23 -13.00
N ALA A 429 -14.00 0.53 -12.84
CA ALA A 429 -14.86 0.95 -13.94
C ALA A 429 -14.18 1.98 -14.85
N GLY A 430 -13.47 2.95 -14.26
CA GLY A 430 -12.75 3.97 -15.01
C GLY A 430 -11.61 3.43 -15.85
N CYS A 431 -10.88 2.43 -15.35
CA CYS A 431 -9.80 1.76 -16.06
C CYS A 431 -10.28 0.53 -16.86
N SER A 432 -11.58 0.46 -17.17
CA SER A 432 -12.16 -0.57 -18.05
C SER A 432 -12.51 0.01 -19.42
N PRO A 433 -12.70 -0.84 -20.46
CA PRO A 433 -13.15 -0.37 -21.76
C PRO A 433 -14.45 0.44 -21.67
N HIS A 434 -14.49 1.53 -22.44
CA HIS A 434 -15.64 2.44 -22.51
C HIS A 434 -16.95 1.70 -22.80
N GLY A 435 -18.02 2.10 -22.09
CA GLY A 435 -19.34 1.50 -22.21
C GLY A 435 -19.56 0.22 -21.41
N ASN A 436 -18.51 -0.38 -20.80
CA ASN A 436 -18.67 -1.54 -19.93
C ASN A 436 -19.40 -1.19 -18.62
N PHE A 437 -19.19 0.01 -18.11
CA PHE A 437 -19.79 0.50 -16.88
C PHE A 437 -20.48 1.83 -17.13
N ASN A 438 -21.80 1.87 -16.95
CA ASN A 438 -22.60 3.07 -17.10
C ASN A 438 -23.38 3.34 -15.83
N TYR A 439 -23.40 4.60 -15.39
CA TYR A 439 -24.31 5.08 -14.37
C TYR A 439 -25.72 5.14 -14.95
N ASN A 440 -26.69 4.62 -14.20
CA ASN A 440 -28.10 4.53 -14.61
C ASN A 440 -29.07 5.15 -13.60
N GLY A 441 -28.57 5.99 -12.69
CA GLY A 441 -29.38 6.62 -11.65
C GLY A 441 -29.95 7.98 -12.08
N THR A 442 -30.65 8.63 -11.14
CA THR A 442 -31.14 9.99 -11.32
C THR A 442 -30.00 10.98 -11.10
N THR A 443 -29.98 12.02 -11.92
CA THR A 443 -28.86 12.94 -12.09
C THR A 443 -29.29 14.34 -11.66
N ALA A 444 -28.38 15.14 -11.11
CA ALA A 444 -28.68 16.55 -10.82
C ALA A 444 -28.69 17.38 -12.11
N CYS A 445 -27.81 17.05 -13.05
CA CYS A 445 -27.74 17.69 -14.36
C CYS A 445 -28.62 16.97 -15.40
N PRO A 446 -29.31 17.68 -16.30
CA PRO A 446 -30.04 17.05 -17.40
C PRO A 446 -29.08 16.38 -18.41
N SER A 447 -29.31 15.10 -18.71
CA SER A 447 -28.58 14.31 -19.71
C SER A 447 -27.05 14.26 -19.52
N PRO A 448 -26.53 13.90 -18.33
CA PRO A 448 -25.10 13.82 -18.12
C PRO A 448 -24.50 12.63 -18.90
N PRO A 449 -23.17 12.63 -19.12
CA PRO A 449 -22.49 11.43 -19.57
C PRO A 449 -22.75 10.28 -18.58
N THR A 450 -22.98 9.08 -19.10
CA THR A 450 -23.25 7.89 -18.27
C THR A 450 -22.03 7.01 -18.11
N ASP A 451 -21.08 7.08 -19.03
CA ASP A 451 -19.92 6.18 -19.06
C ASP A 451 -18.90 6.55 -17.97
N LEU A 452 -18.53 5.57 -17.13
CA LEU A 452 -17.55 5.75 -16.08
C LEU A 452 -16.09 5.72 -16.59
N GLY A 453 -15.87 5.26 -17.82
CA GLY A 453 -14.56 5.04 -18.43
C GLY A 453 -13.70 6.30 -18.50
N PHE A 454 -12.43 6.17 -18.15
CA PHE A 454 -11.43 7.23 -18.24
C PHE A 454 -10.97 7.45 -19.67
N SER A 455 -10.82 8.72 -20.05
CA SER A 455 -10.36 9.09 -21.39
C SER A 455 -8.98 8.48 -21.70
N PRO A 456 -8.80 7.82 -22.87
CA PRO A 456 -7.55 7.23 -23.29
C PRO A 456 -6.58 8.27 -23.87
N GLY A 457 -5.32 7.87 -24.09
CA GLY A 457 -4.32 8.66 -24.79
C GLY A 457 -3.47 9.56 -23.89
N SER A 458 -2.44 10.17 -24.49
CA SER A 458 -1.52 11.07 -23.78
C SER A 458 -2.27 12.31 -23.28
N GLY A 459 -2.26 12.55 -21.97
CA GLY A 459 -3.01 13.64 -21.33
C GLY A 459 -4.47 13.29 -21.02
N GLY A 460 -4.94 12.08 -21.39
CA GLY A 460 -6.21 11.55 -20.93
C GLY A 460 -6.15 11.10 -19.47
N THR A 461 -7.31 10.99 -18.83
CA THR A 461 -7.43 10.62 -17.41
C THR A 461 -6.77 9.27 -17.12
N ALA A 462 -6.82 8.31 -18.04
CA ALA A 462 -6.16 7.01 -17.86
C ALA A 462 -4.63 7.17 -17.68
N SER A 463 -4.00 8.05 -18.47
CA SER A 463 -2.56 8.33 -18.37
C SER A 463 -2.16 9.03 -17.07
N ILE A 464 -3.07 9.84 -16.49
CA ILE A 464 -2.88 10.45 -15.16
C ILE A 464 -2.89 9.34 -14.10
N ILE A 465 -3.87 8.43 -14.15
CA ILE A 465 -3.99 7.31 -13.22
C ILE A 465 -2.80 6.36 -13.32
N ASP A 466 -2.30 6.10 -14.52
CA ASP A 466 -1.14 5.21 -14.74
C ASP A 466 0.07 5.60 -13.89
N THR A 467 0.37 6.90 -13.80
CA THR A 467 1.54 7.39 -13.07
C THR A 467 1.46 7.16 -11.55
N ALA A 468 0.27 6.92 -10.99
CA ALA A 468 0.11 6.51 -9.59
C ALA A 468 0.70 5.12 -9.30
N TYR A 469 0.83 4.29 -10.34
CA TYR A 469 1.38 2.93 -10.24
C TYR A 469 2.84 2.85 -10.72
N GLN A 470 3.45 3.97 -11.10
CA GLN A 470 4.81 4.01 -11.63
C GLN A 470 5.85 3.64 -10.58
N SER A 471 6.51 2.49 -10.72
CA SER A 471 7.72 2.21 -9.91
C SER A 471 8.87 3.14 -10.31
N VAL A 472 9.76 3.42 -9.35
CA VAL A 472 10.98 4.22 -9.59
C VAL A 472 11.78 3.62 -10.75
N GLY A 473 12.05 4.42 -11.79
CA GLY A 473 12.81 4.02 -12.98
C GLY A 473 11.99 3.37 -14.11
N ALA A 474 10.69 3.13 -13.94
CA ALA A 474 9.81 2.74 -15.05
C ALA A 474 9.60 3.93 -16.00
N THR A 475 9.61 3.72 -17.32
CA THR A 475 9.55 4.81 -18.29
C THR A 475 8.12 5.19 -18.71
N THR A 476 7.15 4.28 -18.65
CA THR A 476 5.71 4.59 -18.84
C THR A 476 4.85 3.46 -18.26
N PRO A 477 4.23 3.61 -17.08
CA PRO A 477 3.20 2.69 -16.65
C PRO A 477 1.97 2.84 -17.56
N THR A 478 1.29 1.74 -17.85
CA THR A 478 0.11 1.72 -18.72
C THR A 478 -1.03 0.90 -18.11
N LEU A 479 -1.03 0.63 -16.80
CA LEU A 479 -1.97 -0.30 -16.18
C LEU A 479 -3.45 0.05 -16.46
N CYS A 480 -3.81 1.33 -16.31
CA CYS A 480 -5.14 1.86 -16.57
C CYS A 480 -5.36 2.03 -18.07
N SER A 481 -4.39 2.59 -18.80
CA SER A 481 -4.48 2.72 -20.26
C SER A 481 -4.67 1.38 -20.97
N ASP A 482 -3.99 0.33 -20.54
CA ASP A 482 -4.11 -1.04 -21.05
C ASP A 482 -5.48 -1.62 -20.70
N GLY A 483 -6.02 -1.29 -19.53
CA GLY A 483 -7.38 -1.66 -19.14
C GLY A 483 -8.43 -1.00 -20.05
N VAL A 484 -8.37 0.31 -20.24
CA VAL A 484 -9.27 1.06 -21.15
C VAL A 484 -9.18 0.55 -22.59
N ASN A 485 -7.99 0.15 -23.04
CA ASN A 485 -7.76 -0.38 -24.39
C ASN A 485 -7.94 -1.92 -24.50
N ALA A 486 -8.38 -2.60 -23.44
CA ALA A 486 -8.53 -4.06 -23.38
C ALA A 486 -7.25 -4.87 -23.71
N VAL A 487 -6.07 -4.29 -23.50
CA VAL A 487 -4.76 -4.91 -23.74
C VAL A 487 -4.35 -5.80 -22.56
N ASN A 488 -4.63 -5.39 -21.32
CA ASN A 488 -4.27 -6.14 -20.12
C ASN A 488 -5.26 -5.88 -18.95
N PRO A 489 -6.41 -6.58 -18.90
CA PRO A 489 -7.46 -6.35 -17.91
C PRO A 489 -7.14 -6.92 -16.51
N ASN A 490 -5.92 -7.42 -16.27
CA ASN A 490 -5.55 -8.15 -15.06
C ASN A 490 -5.50 -7.31 -13.77
N ASN A 491 -5.67 -5.99 -13.85
CA ASN A 491 -5.58 -5.09 -12.70
C ASN A 491 -6.95 -4.71 -12.09
N PHE A 492 -8.04 -5.36 -12.52
CA PHE A 492 -9.38 -5.04 -12.03
C PHE A 492 -9.48 -5.02 -10.50
N LEU A 493 -9.01 -6.07 -9.81
CA LEU A 493 -9.08 -6.15 -8.34
C LEU A 493 -8.20 -5.10 -7.64
N ARG A 494 -7.04 -4.78 -8.21
CA ARG A 494 -6.19 -3.66 -7.74
C ARG A 494 -6.98 -2.36 -7.80
N PHE A 495 -7.56 -2.03 -8.96
CA PHE A 495 -8.34 -0.82 -9.13
C PHE A 495 -9.60 -0.81 -8.25
N GLU A 496 -10.25 -1.95 -8.08
CA GLU A 496 -11.42 -2.08 -7.23
C GLU A 496 -11.04 -1.77 -5.77
N SER A 497 -9.96 -2.35 -5.25
CA SER A 497 -9.46 -2.06 -3.90
C SER A 497 -8.96 -0.62 -3.69
N ASP A 498 -8.49 0.03 -4.76
CA ASP A 498 -8.08 1.44 -4.75
C ASP A 498 -9.28 2.40 -4.93
N SER A 499 -10.48 1.93 -5.26
CA SER A 499 -11.66 2.77 -5.50
C SER A 499 -12.19 3.41 -4.22
N ILE A 500 -12.68 4.66 -4.28
CA ILE A 500 -13.24 5.35 -3.10
C ILE A 500 -14.46 4.61 -2.53
N ASP A 501 -15.28 3.98 -3.38
CA ASP A 501 -16.49 3.29 -2.94
C ASP A 501 -16.28 1.80 -2.66
N PHE A 502 -15.02 1.34 -2.55
CA PHE A 502 -14.72 -0.06 -2.30
C PHE A 502 -15.41 -0.55 -1.02
N SER A 503 -16.50 -1.30 -1.17
CA SER A 503 -17.09 -2.02 -0.04
C SER A 503 -17.90 -3.25 -0.43
N PRO A 504 -17.35 -4.45 -0.25
CA PRO A 504 -18.11 -5.69 -0.41
C PRO A 504 -19.16 -5.94 0.69
N SER A 505 -19.19 -5.15 1.78
CA SER A 505 -19.97 -5.47 3.00
C SER A 505 -20.62 -4.30 3.74
N LYS A 506 -20.37 -3.03 3.37
CA LYS A 506 -21.09 -1.88 3.94
C LYS A 506 -22.39 -1.66 3.15
N SER A 507 -23.53 -1.64 3.83
CA SER A 507 -24.80 -1.16 3.27
C SER A 507 -25.36 -0.07 4.19
N PRO A 508 -25.42 1.19 3.74
CA PRO A 508 -24.94 1.73 2.45
C PRO A 508 -23.40 1.63 2.32
N ALA A 509 -22.89 1.66 1.09
CA ALA A 509 -21.47 1.40 0.79
C ALA A 509 -20.52 2.38 1.49
N LEU A 510 -20.93 3.64 1.66
CA LEU A 510 -20.14 4.70 2.28
C LEU A 510 -20.93 5.47 3.35
N PRO A 511 -21.04 4.97 4.60
CA PRO A 511 -21.62 5.75 5.68
C PRO A 511 -20.66 6.86 6.10
N ILE A 512 -20.96 8.12 5.77
CA ILE A 512 -20.17 9.29 6.17
C ILE A 512 -20.97 10.09 7.20
N SER A 513 -20.78 9.77 8.47
CA SER A 513 -21.40 10.49 9.58
C SER A 513 -20.57 11.70 10.01
N GLY A 514 -21.24 12.78 10.43
CA GLY A 514 -20.58 13.94 11.06
C GLY A 514 -20.08 15.02 10.09
N THR A 515 -20.14 14.76 8.78
CA THR A 515 -19.79 15.71 7.72
C THR A 515 -21.02 16.00 6.87
N ARG A 516 -21.31 17.29 6.63
CA ARG A 516 -22.27 17.72 5.61
C ARG A 516 -21.61 17.62 4.25
N ILE A 517 -22.31 17.09 3.26
CA ILE A 517 -21.75 16.88 1.93
C ILE A 517 -22.67 17.55 0.91
N SER A 518 -22.08 18.39 0.06
CA SER A 518 -22.70 18.92 -1.16
C SER A 518 -21.90 18.44 -2.36
N VAL A 519 -22.59 18.11 -3.45
CA VAL A 519 -21.99 17.73 -4.73
C VAL A 519 -22.51 18.66 -5.81
N LEU A 520 -21.60 19.27 -6.56
CA LEU A 520 -21.94 20.26 -7.58
C LEU A 520 -21.40 19.85 -8.94
N PHE A 521 -22.30 19.64 -9.90
CA PHE A 521 -21.95 19.24 -11.26
C PHE A 521 -22.18 20.38 -12.26
N GLY A 522 -21.44 20.36 -13.35
CA GLY A 522 -21.64 21.26 -14.49
C GLY A 522 -22.41 20.55 -15.58
N ARG A 523 -23.44 21.19 -16.13
CA ARG A 523 -24.22 20.59 -17.22
C ARG A 523 -23.39 20.39 -18.49
N ASN A 524 -22.40 21.25 -18.73
CA ASN A 524 -21.50 21.14 -19.87
C ASN A 524 -20.26 20.28 -19.56
N ASP A 525 -20.19 19.67 -18.37
CA ASP A 525 -19.17 18.68 -18.05
C ASP A 525 -19.51 17.35 -18.74
N THR A 526 -18.79 17.07 -19.82
CA THR A 526 -18.91 15.83 -20.59
C THR A 526 -17.91 14.76 -20.19
N SER A 527 -17.11 15.01 -19.14
CA SER A 527 -16.13 14.06 -18.65
C SER A 527 -16.77 12.94 -17.85
N ASN A 528 -15.99 11.89 -17.61
CA ASN A 528 -16.37 10.78 -16.73
C ASN A 528 -16.49 11.21 -15.25
N ALA A 529 -16.17 12.46 -14.89
CA ALA A 529 -16.21 12.92 -13.51
C ALA A 529 -17.64 13.04 -12.98
N VAL A 530 -18.59 13.40 -13.85
CA VAL A 530 -20.01 13.43 -13.51
C VAL A 530 -20.53 12.03 -13.14
N PRO A 531 -20.45 10.99 -14.01
CA PRO A 531 -20.97 9.67 -13.67
C PRO A 531 -20.21 9.00 -12.51
N GLN A 532 -18.90 9.28 -12.35
CA GLN A 532 -18.14 8.83 -11.18
C GLN A 532 -18.65 9.48 -9.88
N GLY A 533 -18.88 10.80 -9.89
CA GLY A 533 -19.43 11.53 -8.76
C GLY A 533 -20.88 11.16 -8.42
N GLU A 534 -21.71 10.94 -9.44
CA GLU A 534 -23.11 10.50 -9.25
C GLU A 534 -23.18 9.08 -8.69
N TRP A 535 -22.27 8.20 -9.10
CA TRP A 535 -22.11 6.88 -8.50
C TRP A 535 -21.78 7.00 -7.01
N TRP A 536 -20.81 7.86 -6.67
CA TRP A 536 -20.43 8.10 -5.27
C TRP A 536 -21.59 8.66 -4.46
N TRP A 537 -22.28 9.68 -4.98
CA TRP A 537 -23.43 10.32 -4.34
C TRP A 537 -24.49 9.28 -3.94
N LYS A 538 -24.79 8.33 -4.84
CA LYS A 538 -25.75 7.24 -4.59
C LYS A 538 -25.27 6.24 -3.53
N SER A 539 -23.96 6.08 -3.39
CA SER A 539 -23.31 5.16 -2.44
C SER A 539 -23.18 5.73 -1.03
N VAL A 540 -23.23 7.05 -0.86
CA VAL A 540 -23.06 7.75 0.42
C VAL A 540 -24.36 7.79 1.23
N SER A 541 -24.23 7.68 2.55
CA SER A 541 -25.36 7.88 3.47
C SER A 541 -24.99 8.71 4.69
N PRO A 542 -25.88 9.65 5.11
CA PRO A 542 -27.13 10.02 4.43
C PRO A 542 -26.87 10.63 3.03
N PRO A 543 -27.83 10.52 2.08
CA PRO A 543 -27.61 11.02 0.72
C PRO A 543 -27.22 12.51 0.72
N PRO A 544 -26.10 12.89 0.09
CA PRO A 544 -25.65 14.27 0.05
C PRO A 544 -26.63 15.21 -0.68
N ALA A 545 -26.50 16.51 -0.44
CA ALA A 545 -27.10 17.49 -1.35
C ALA A 545 -26.42 17.39 -2.72
N GLN A 546 -27.18 17.59 -3.80
CA GLN A 546 -26.63 17.65 -5.15
C GLN A 546 -27.28 18.79 -5.95
N ALA A 547 -26.48 19.46 -6.78
CA ALA A 547 -26.94 20.56 -7.63
C ALA A 547 -26.23 20.55 -9.00
N CYS A 548 -26.80 21.29 -9.96
CA CYS A 548 -26.28 21.42 -11.31
C CYS A 548 -26.20 22.88 -11.76
N VAL A 549 -25.02 23.30 -12.19
CA VAL A 549 -24.75 24.62 -12.77
C VAL A 549 -24.88 24.53 -14.29
N GLN A 550 -25.72 25.36 -14.89
CA GLN A 550 -26.26 25.11 -16.25
C GLN A 550 -25.28 25.35 -17.38
N ASP A 551 -24.35 26.30 -17.23
CA ASP A 551 -23.34 26.62 -18.24
C ASP A 551 -21.93 26.16 -17.83
N ALA A 552 -21.77 25.67 -16.61
CA ALA A 552 -20.49 25.26 -16.07
C ALA A 552 -19.87 24.09 -16.86
N PRO A 553 -18.58 24.21 -17.25
CA PRO A 553 -17.80 23.11 -17.78
C PRO A 553 -17.35 22.17 -16.64
N HIS A 554 -16.36 21.32 -16.91
CA HIS A 554 -15.74 20.47 -15.89
C HIS A 554 -15.19 21.23 -14.67
N ALA A 555 -14.55 22.36 -14.91
CA ALA A 555 -14.16 23.29 -13.87
C ALA A 555 -15.35 24.18 -13.49
N ILE A 556 -16.04 23.87 -12.39
CA ILE A 556 -17.22 24.65 -11.96
C ILE A 556 -16.94 26.15 -11.77
N PRO A 557 -15.78 26.58 -11.22
CA PRO A 557 -15.44 28.00 -11.14
C PRO A 557 -15.37 28.71 -12.51
N ALA A 558 -15.22 27.97 -13.62
CA ALA A 558 -15.17 28.51 -14.98
C ALA A 558 -16.54 28.63 -15.67
N ALA A 559 -17.64 28.58 -14.92
CA ALA A 559 -18.97 28.89 -15.44
C ALA A 559 -19.01 30.34 -15.97
N THR A 560 -19.40 30.51 -17.23
CA THR A 560 -19.29 31.79 -17.94
C THR A 560 -20.24 32.87 -17.43
N SER A 561 -21.32 32.47 -16.77
CA SER A 561 -22.26 33.36 -16.09
C SER A 561 -21.82 33.77 -14.69
N GLY A 562 -20.78 33.15 -14.13
CA GLY A 562 -20.31 33.36 -12.75
C GLY A 562 -21.20 32.71 -11.67
N ASP A 563 -22.23 31.96 -12.06
CA ASP A 563 -23.11 31.25 -11.13
C ASP A 563 -22.39 30.10 -10.42
N GLY A 564 -21.43 29.42 -11.06
CA GLY A 564 -20.61 28.39 -10.43
C GLY A 564 -19.83 28.91 -9.23
N VAL A 565 -19.25 30.12 -9.33
CA VAL A 565 -18.62 30.82 -8.21
C VAL A 565 -19.64 31.11 -7.11
N THR A 566 -20.79 31.66 -7.50
CA THR A 566 -21.86 32.04 -6.57
C THR A 566 -22.38 30.82 -5.79
N HIS A 567 -22.59 29.70 -6.46
CA HIS A 567 -23.02 28.44 -5.86
C HIS A 567 -22.04 27.96 -4.79
N ILE A 568 -20.77 27.79 -5.14
CA ILE A 568 -19.73 27.31 -4.22
C ILE A 568 -19.62 28.21 -2.97
N VAL A 569 -19.55 29.53 -3.18
CA VAL A 569 -19.48 30.49 -2.07
C VAL A 569 -20.74 30.40 -1.22
N SER A 570 -21.93 30.33 -1.82
CA SER A 570 -23.19 30.28 -1.09
C SER A 570 -23.37 29.00 -0.28
N ASP A 571 -22.97 27.84 -0.82
CA ASP A 571 -23.06 26.54 -0.17
C ASP A 571 -22.14 26.50 1.05
N ILE A 572 -20.88 26.91 0.88
CA ILE A 572 -19.89 26.92 1.96
C ILE A 572 -20.25 27.94 3.05
N THR A 573 -20.75 29.12 2.68
CA THR A 573 -20.99 30.21 3.65
C THR A 573 -22.41 30.22 4.21
N ASN A 574 -23.27 29.26 3.81
CA ASN A 574 -24.62 29.13 4.32
C ASN A 574 -24.61 28.93 5.85
N THR A 575 -25.34 29.79 6.56
CA THR A 575 -25.35 29.82 8.03
C THR A 575 -26.07 28.64 8.68
N THR A 576 -26.80 27.84 7.90
CA THR A 576 -27.56 26.69 8.38
C THR A 576 -27.04 25.38 7.82
N THR A 577 -26.67 25.34 6.54
CA THR A 577 -26.30 24.11 5.81
C THR A 577 -24.84 24.04 5.38
N GLY A 578 -24.09 25.12 5.49
CA GLY A 578 -22.73 25.23 4.99
C GLY A 578 -21.66 24.80 5.99
N CYS A 579 -20.50 25.44 5.90
CA CYS A 579 -19.38 25.29 6.81
C CYS A 579 -19.69 25.97 8.16
N VAL A 580 -20.56 25.33 8.94
CA VAL A 580 -21.00 25.76 10.26
C VAL A 580 -21.00 24.57 11.23
N LEU A 581 -20.83 24.84 12.52
CA LEU A 581 -21.07 23.83 13.55
C LEU A 581 -22.59 23.55 13.67
N PRO A 582 -22.99 22.34 14.08
CA PRO A 582 -24.39 21.99 14.31
C PRO A 582 -25.13 22.89 15.30
#